data_AF-A0A349Z1P8-F1
#
_entry.id   AF-A0A349Z1P8-F1
#
_cell.length_a   1.000
_cell.length_b   1.000
_cell.length_c   1.000
_cell.angle_alpha   90.00
_cell.angle_beta   90.00
_cell.angle_gamma   90.00
#
_symmetry.space_group_name_H-M   'P 1'
#
loop_
_entity.id
_entity.type
_entity.pdbx_description
1 polymer ?
#
loop_
_entity_poly.entity_id
_entity_poly.type
_entity_poly.pdbx_seq_one_letter_code
_entity_poly.pdbx_strand_id
1 'polypeptide(L)'
;MDNRAIYLIMFTLSALLSLAIKLNSEDYTGINGGLDVLLGSVMSYLYIVILVSGYVTFAHSVTNRKLSNCIISITCGALLWEIHQAFIPEMYFDWKDMVATLMAFTALILIQHYKPAGNSEHGSVAIGKG
;
A
#
# COMPACT_ATOMS: atom_id res chain seq x y z
N MET A 1 -9.88 1.42 17.24
CA MET A 1 -10.17 1.03 15.83
C MET A 1 -9.28 -0.16 15.51
N ASP A 2 -9.84 -1.30 15.13
CA ASP A 2 -9.04 -2.49 14.80
C ASP A 2 -8.20 -2.24 13.55
N ASN A 3 -6.92 -2.64 13.57
CA ASN A 3 -6.00 -2.45 12.44
C ASN A 3 -6.60 -2.98 11.12
N ARG A 4 -7.41 -4.05 11.17
CA ARG A 4 -8.15 -4.57 10.01
C ARG A 4 -9.09 -3.57 9.36
N ALA A 5 -9.79 -2.75 10.14
CA ALA A 5 -10.71 -1.74 9.60
C ALA A 5 -9.94 -0.69 8.81
N ILE A 6 -8.73 -0.31 9.26
CA ILE A 6 -7.84 0.61 8.54
C ILE A 6 -7.44 0.01 7.18
N TYR A 7 -6.97 -1.25 7.17
CA TYR A 7 -6.60 -1.92 5.91
C TYR A 7 -7.80 -2.11 4.98
N LEU A 8 -9.00 -2.40 5.50
CA LEU A 8 -10.20 -2.52 4.68
C LEU A 8 -10.60 -1.17 4.06
N ILE A 9 -10.57 -0.08 4.84
CA ILE A 9 -10.83 1.26 4.32
C ILE A 9 -9.80 1.63 3.25
N MET A 10 -8.51 1.39 3.50
CA MET A 10 -7.45 1.60 2.51
C MET A 10 -7.69 0.79 1.25
N PHE A 11 -7.99 -0.51 1.37
CA PHE A 11 -8.28 -1.37 0.23
C PHE A 11 -9.42 -0.82 -0.61
N THR A 12 -10.53 -0.44 0.04
CA THR A 12 -11.74 0.04 -0.65
C THR A 12 -11.50 1.37 -1.34
N LEU A 13 -10.84 2.32 -0.66
CA LEU A 13 -10.50 3.63 -1.23
C LEU A 13 -9.49 3.50 -2.38
N SER A 14 -8.44 2.71 -2.21
CA SER A 14 -7.43 2.51 -3.25
C SER A 14 -8.01 1.78 -4.47
N ALA A 15 -8.89 0.79 -4.27
CA ALA A 15 -9.56 0.11 -5.37
C ALA A 15 -10.51 1.04 -6.14
N LEU A 16 -11.32 1.85 -5.44
CA LEU A 16 -12.20 2.83 -6.07
C LEU A 16 -11.40 3.90 -6.83
N LEU A 17 -10.31 4.40 -6.23
CA LEU A 17 -9.46 5.40 -6.84
C LEU A 17 -8.73 4.85 -8.07
N SER A 18 -8.18 3.64 -7.99
CA SER A 18 -7.53 2.99 -9.13
C SER A 18 -8.53 2.73 -10.26
N LEU A 19 -9.75 2.30 -9.94
CA LEU A 19 -10.82 2.12 -10.92
C LEU A 19 -11.22 3.47 -11.55
N ALA A 20 -11.36 4.53 -10.77
CA ALA A 20 -11.67 5.87 -11.28
C ALA A 20 -10.58 6.41 -12.21
N ILE A 21 -9.30 6.23 -11.87
CA ILE A 21 -8.18 6.63 -12.72
C ILE A 21 -8.20 5.82 -14.02
N LYS A 22 -8.45 4.51 -13.95
CA LYS A 22 -8.50 3.64 -15.13
C LYS A 22 -9.68 3.93 -16.05
N LEU A 23 -10.83 4.32 -15.49
CA LEU A 23 -12.02 4.68 -16.28
C LEU A 23 -11.91 6.04 -16.96
N ASN A 24 -11.16 6.97 -16.36
CA ASN A 24 -10.97 8.31 -16.93
C ASN A 24 -9.61 8.46 -17.64
N SER A 25 -8.78 7.41 -17.72
CA SER A 25 -7.42 7.55 -18.26
C SER A 25 -7.41 8.01 -19.70
N GLU A 26 -8.43 7.65 -20.50
CA GLU A 26 -8.56 8.09 -21.90
C GLU A 26 -8.79 9.60 -22.04
N ASP A 27 -9.41 10.24 -21.05
CA ASP A 27 -9.66 11.70 -21.06
C ASP A 27 -8.47 12.52 -20.53
N TYR A 28 -7.59 11.92 -19.73
CA TYR A 28 -6.47 12.62 -19.09
C TYR A 28 -5.09 12.32 -19.70
N THR A 29 -4.96 11.22 -20.44
CA THR A 29 -3.73 10.88 -21.18
C THR A 29 -3.55 11.85 -22.35
N GLY A 30 -2.38 12.48 -22.46
CA GLY A 30 -2.05 13.42 -23.53
C GLY A 30 -2.42 14.90 -23.33
N ILE A 31 -3.11 15.29 -22.24
CA ILE A 31 -3.41 16.70 -21.95
C ILE A 31 -2.17 17.45 -21.43
N ASN A 32 -1.35 16.81 -20.60
CA ASN A 32 -0.15 17.43 -20.03
C ASN A 32 0.88 16.37 -19.62
N GLY A 33 2.09 16.43 -20.17
CA GLY A 33 3.11 15.39 -19.96
C GLY A 33 3.50 15.16 -18.49
N GLY A 34 3.36 16.18 -17.64
CA GLY A 34 3.56 16.04 -16.20
C GLY A 34 2.41 15.33 -15.47
N LEU A 35 1.17 15.46 -15.96
CA LEU A 35 0.00 14.82 -15.39
C LEU A 35 0.00 13.32 -15.70
N ASP A 36 0.36 12.96 -16.93
CA ASP A 36 0.52 11.56 -17.37
C ASP A 36 1.55 10.81 -16.51
N VAL A 37 2.67 11.48 -16.28
CA VAL A 37 3.74 10.99 -15.42
C VAL A 37 3.26 10.74 -13.98
N LEU A 38 2.43 11.62 -13.45
CA LEU A 38 1.91 11.51 -12.09
C LEU A 38 0.84 10.41 -11.99
N LEU A 39 -0.05 10.30 -12.98
CA LEU A 39 -1.06 9.24 -13.05
C LEU A 39 -0.42 7.84 -13.18
N GLY A 40 0.61 7.69 -14.01
CA GLY A 40 1.34 6.42 -14.15
C GLY A 40 1.95 5.96 -12.82
N SER A 41 2.68 6.86 -12.16
CA SER A 41 3.32 6.60 -10.87
C SER A 41 2.32 6.30 -9.73
N VAL A 42 1.15 6.96 -9.74
CA VAL A 42 0.06 6.72 -8.78
C VAL A 42 -0.53 5.31 -8.94
N MET A 43 -0.61 4.78 -10.16
CA MET A 43 -1.12 3.42 -10.38
C MET A 43 -0.19 2.36 -9.75
N SER A 44 1.12 2.51 -9.91
CA SER A 44 2.13 1.64 -9.29
C SER A 44 2.05 1.70 -7.76
N TYR A 45 1.86 2.88 -7.18
CA TYR A 45 1.61 3.04 -5.74
C TYR A 45 0.32 2.32 -5.29
N LEU A 46 -0.81 2.58 -5.97
CA LEU A 46 -2.10 1.99 -5.61
C LEU A 46 -2.09 0.47 -5.73
N TYR A 47 -1.37 -0.08 -6.70
CA TYR A 47 -1.23 -1.52 -6.88
C TYR A 47 -0.65 -2.21 -5.63
N ILE A 48 0.45 -1.70 -5.08
CA ILE A 48 1.07 -2.26 -3.87
C ILE A 48 0.15 -2.12 -2.66
N VAL A 49 -0.49 -0.96 -2.53
CA VAL A 49 -1.43 -0.70 -1.43
C VAL A 49 -2.62 -1.66 -1.49
N ILE A 50 -3.21 -1.90 -2.66
CA ILE A 50 -4.34 -2.83 -2.85
C ILE A 50 -3.93 -4.27 -2.51
N LEU A 51 -2.76 -4.73 -2.96
CA LEU A 51 -2.30 -6.11 -2.68
C LEU A 51 -2.10 -6.36 -1.19
N VAL A 52 -1.41 -5.44 -0.51
CA VAL A 52 -1.12 -5.58 0.93
C VAL A 52 -2.39 -5.43 1.77
N SER A 53 -3.22 -4.43 1.46
CA SER A 53 -4.46 -4.21 2.19
C SER A 53 -5.49 -5.32 1.95
N GLY A 54 -5.56 -5.85 0.73
CA GLY A 54 -6.35 -7.03 0.38
C GLY A 54 -5.91 -8.26 1.16
N TYR A 55 -4.59 -8.52 1.23
CA TYR A 55 -4.06 -9.63 2.04
C TYR A 55 -4.54 -9.56 3.50
N VAL A 56 -4.47 -8.38 4.14
CA VAL A 56 -4.92 -8.20 5.53
C VAL A 56 -6.44 -8.34 5.67
N THR A 57 -7.19 -7.89 4.67
CA THR A 57 -8.66 -7.90 4.66
C THR A 57 -9.20 -9.34 4.54
N PHE A 58 -8.60 -10.17 3.67
CA PHE A 58 -9.07 -11.53 3.41
C PHE A 58 -8.41 -12.61 4.29
N ALA A 59 -7.26 -12.34 4.90
CA ALA A 59 -6.59 -13.31 5.77
C ALA A 59 -7.24 -13.38 7.17
N HIS A 60 -7.69 -14.57 7.56
CA HIS A 60 -8.46 -14.84 8.80
C HIS A 60 -7.68 -14.57 10.11
N SER A 61 -6.34 -14.56 10.08
CA SER A 61 -5.50 -14.07 11.18
C SER A 61 -4.13 -13.67 10.65
N VAL A 62 -3.76 -12.39 10.79
CA VAL A 62 -2.47 -11.87 10.35
C VAL A 62 -1.70 -11.40 11.56
N THR A 63 -0.58 -12.06 11.86
CA THR A 63 0.35 -11.58 12.87
C THR A 63 1.22 -10.47 12.30
N ASN A 64 1.69 -9.54 13.14
CA ASN A 64 2.57 -8.45 12.70
C ASN A 64 3.81 -8.97 11.93
N ARG A 65 4.38 -10.11 12.34
CA ARG A 65 5.51 -10.73 11.63
C ARG A 65 5.14 -11.23 10.23
N LYS A 66 3.97 -11.86 10.07
CA LYS A 66 3.48 -12.31 8.75
C LYS A 66 3.15 -11.13 7.83
N LEU A 67 2.56 -10.06 8.39
CA LEU A 67 2.27 -8.84 7.65
C LEU A 67 3.54 -8.14 7.16
N SER A 68 4.55 -7.99 8.02
CA SER A 68 5.81 -7.36 7.65
C SER A 68 6.51 -8.14 6.52
N ASN A 69 6.57 -9.48 6.65
CA ASN A 69 7.09 -10.34 5.59
C ASN A 69 6.30 -10.23 4.28
N CYS A 70 4.97 -10.08 4.36
CA CYS A 70 4.11 -9.90 3.19
C CYS A 70 4.38 -8.56 2.49
N ILE A 71 4.46 -7.45 3.25
CA ILE A 71 4.81 -6.12 2.74
C ILE A 71 6.17 -6.18 2.03
N ILE A 72 7.18 -6.76 2.67
CA ILE A 72 8.52 -6.90 2.11
C ILE A 72 8.49 -7.76 0.84
N SER A 73 7.81 -8.92 0.86
CA SER A 73 7.75 -9.83 -0.28
C SER A 73 7.05 -9.21 -1.49
N ILE A 74 5.93 -8.54 -1.29
CA ILE A 74 5.17 -7.88 -2.37
C ILE A 74 5.98 -6.72 -2.95
N THR A 75 6.57 -5.89 -2.10
CA THR A 75 7.41 -4.76 -2.53
C THR A 75 8.65 -5.25 -3.29
N CYS A 76 9.31 -6.30 -2.80
CA CYS A 76 10.48 -6.87 -3.46
C CYS A 76 10.11 -7.46 -4.84
N GLY A 77 8.99 -8.17 -4.94
CA GLY A 77 8.48 -8.67 -6.23
C GLY A 77 8.18 -7.54 -7.22
N ALA A 78 7.59 -6.45 -6.75
CA ALA A 78 7.32 -5.27 -7.58
C ALA A 78 8.60 -4.56 -8.03
N LEU A 79 9.55 -4.31 -7.12
CA LEU A 79 10.85 -3.72 -7.49
C LEU A 79 11.63 -4.61 -8.47
N LEU A 80 11.57 -5.93 -8.29
CA LEU A 80 12.20 -6.87 -9.22
C LEU A 80 11.52 -6.79 -10.60
N TRP A 81 10.20 -6.62 -10.64
CA TRP A 81 9.45 -6.41 -11.88
C TRP A 81 9.85 -5.10 -12.58
N GLU A 82 9.95 -3.99 -11.85
CA GLU A 82 10.42 -2.71 -12.40
C GLU A 82 11.84 -2.83 -12.98
N ILE A 83 12.76 -3.45 -12.24
CA ILE A 83 14.13 -3.71 -12.72
C ILE A 83 14.12 -4.61 -13.94
N HIS A 84 13.27 -5.64 -13.97
CA HIS A 84 13.15 -6.56 -15.11
C HIS A 84 12.68 -5.84 -16.37
N GLN A 85 11.78 -4.85 -16.27
CA GLN A 85 11.39 -4.01 -17.40
C GLN A 85 12.57 -3.24 -18.01
N ALA A 86 13.58 -2.85 -17.22
CA ALA A 86 14.79 -2.20 -17.74
C ALA A 86 15.58 -3.08 -18.72
N PHE A 87 15.39 -4.39 -18.68
CA PHE A 87 16.04 -5.34 -19.58
C PHE A 87 15.15 -5.79 -20.75
N ILE A 88 13.88 -5.40 -20.78
CA ILE A 88 12.94 -5.72 -21.88
C ILE A 88 12.87 -4.53 -22.84
N PRO A 89 13.31 -4.67 -24.11
CA PRO A 89 13.35 -3.57 -25.07
C PRO A 89 11.95 -3.03 -25.48
N GLU A 90 10.89 -3.81 -25.26
CA GLU A 90 9.51 -3.43 -25.55
C GLU A 90 8.78 -2.74 -24.38
N MET A 91 9.38 -2.72 -23.18
CA MET A 91 8.79 -2.07 -22.00
C MET A 91 9.63 -0.86 -21.58
N TYR A 92 8.94 0.23 -21.21
CA TYR A 92 9.61 1.45 -20.80
C TYR A 92 9.88 1.41 -19.29
N PHE A 93 11.16 1.36 -18.92
CA PHE A 93 11.57 1.54 -17.54
C PHE A 93 11.34 2.99 -17.09
N ASP A 94 10.40 3.21 -16.15
CA ASP A 94 10.22 4.50 -15.49
C ASP A 94 10.76 4.46 -14.04
N TRP A 95 11.78 5.26 -13.77
CA TRP A 95 12.34 5.46 -12.43
C TRP A 95 11.27 5.90 -11.40
N LYS A 96 10.22 6.56 -11.86
CA LYS A 96 9.13 7.04 -10.99
C LYS A 96 8.27 5.90 -10.45
N ASP A 97 8.15 4.79 -11.17
CA ASP A 97 7.43 3.60 -10.68
C ASP A 97 8.23 2.89 -9.59
N MET A 98 9.56 2.86 -9.70
CA MET A 98 10.45 2.45 -8.60
C MET A 98 10.27 3.34 -7.35
N VAL A 99 10.25 4.66 -7.52
CA VAL A 99 10.07 5.61 -6.40
C VAL A 99 8.68 5.48 -5.77
N ALA A 100 7.63 5.31 -6.58
CA ALA A 100 6.27 5.07 -6.08
C ALA A 100 6.16 3.78 -5.28
N THR A 101 6.79 2.71 -5.76
CA THR A 101 6.83 1.41 -5.07
C THR A 101 7.53 1.54 -3.70
N LEU A 102 8.62 2.30 -3.62
CA LEU A 102 9.30 2.58 -2.36
C LEU A 102 8.45 3.44 -1.41
N MET A 103 7.75 4.47 -1.93
CA MET A 103 6.83 5.27 -1.12
C MET A 103 5.68 4.43 -0.56
N ALA A 104 5.12 3.51 -1.35
CA ALA A 104 4.08 2.58 -0.91
C ALA A 104 4.60 1.69 0.24
N PHE A 105 5.82 1.15 0.10
CA PHE A 105 6.46 0.38 1.15
C PHE A 105 6.62 1.17 2.45
N THR A 106 7.18 2.39 2.37
CA THR A 106 7.35 3.25 3.55
C THR A 106 6.02 3.55 4.22
N ALA A 107 4.99 3.90 3.45
CA ALA A 107 3.66 4.18 3.98
C ALA A 107 3.06 2.96 4.71
N LEU A 108 3.16 1.76 4.11
CA LEU A 108 2.62 0.53 4.70
C LEU A 108 3.37 0.11 5.97
N ILE A 109 4.69 0.26 6.01
CA ILE A 109 5.50 0.04 7.22
C ILE A 109 5.12 1.04 8.31
N LEU A 110 4.95 2.33 7.98
CA LEU A 110 4.51 3.34 8.94
C LEU A 110 3.13 3.01 9.52
N ILE A 111 2.17 2.61 8.69
CA ILE A 111 0.82 2.21 9.11
C ILE A 111 0.86 0.95 9.97
N GLN A 112 1.76 0.02 9.67
CA GLN A 112 1.97 -1.15 10.51
C GLN A 112 2.55 -0.81 11.88
N HIS A 113 3.50 0.13 11.95
CA HIS A 113 4.09 0.61 13.20
C HIS A 113 3.23 1.66 13.92
N TYR A 114 2.19 2.17 13.25
CA TYR A 114 1.26 3.11 13.84
C TYR A 114 0.45 2.43 14.94
N LYS A 115 0.88 2.66 16.18
CA LYS A 115 0.11 2.34 17.37
C LYS A 115 -0.78 3.56 17.68
N PRO A 116 -2.12 3.44 17.64
CA PRO A 116 -2.97 4.56 18.01
C PRO A 116 -2.64 4.97 19.45
N ALA A 117 -2.23 6.23 19.63
CA ALA A 117 -2.01 6.83 20.94
C ALA A 117 -3.36 6.99 21.65
N GLY A 118 -3.85 5.92 22.28
CA GLY A 118 -5.16 5.96 22.93
C GLY A 118 -5.72 4.62 23.42
N ASN A 119 -4.87 3.64 23.78
CA ASN A 119 -5.36 2.43 24.44
C ASN A 119 -4.54 2.02 25.67
N SER A 120 -4.00 3.01 26.37
CA SER A 120 -3.32 2.83 27.65
C SER A 120 -4.06 3.50 28.79
N GLU A 121 -5.40 3.47 28.79
CA GLU A 121 -6.20 3.72 30.00
C GLU A 121 -7.48 2.89 29.95
N HIS A 122 -7.42 1.66 30.47
CA HIS A 122 -8.51 1.06 31.25
C HIS A 122 -7.99 -0.17 32.00
N GLY A 123 -7.75 0.02 33.30
CA GLY A 123 -8.08 -0.97 34.32
C GLY A 123 -7.15 -2.16 34.53
N SER A 124 -5.98 -1.92 35.13
CA SER A 124 -5.51 -2.83 36.19
C SER A 124 -5.21 -2.00 37.42
N VAL A 125 -6.29 -1.57 38.07
CA VAL A 125 -6.22 -1.04 39.44
C VAL A 125 -5.82 -2.22 40.32
N ALA A 126 -4.62 -2.13 40.86
CA ALA A 126 -4.20 -2.92 42.00
C ALA A 126 -5.24 -2.79 43.12
N ILE A 127 -5.92 -3.88 43.45
CA ILE A 127 -6.54 -4.05 44.76
C ILE A 127 -5.92 -5.30 45.35
N GLY A 128 -4.93 -5.09 46.22
CA GLY A 128 -4.53 -6.07 47.20
C GLY A 128 -5.72 -6.43 48.09
N LYS A 129 -5.86 -7.71 48.36
CA LYS A 129 -6.45 -8.26 49.57
C LYS A 129 -5.36 -9.23 50.07
N GLY A 130 -4.72 -8.97 51.20
CA GLY A 130 -5.38 -8.91 52.50
C GLY A 130 -5.32 -10.33 53.05
#